data_AF-A0A5C7VDF9-F1
#
_entry.id   AF-A0A5C7VDF9-F1
#
_cell.length_a   1.000
_cell.length_b   1.000
_cell.length_c   1.000
_cell.angle_alpha   90.00
_cell.angle_beta   90.00
_cell.angle_gamma   90.00
#
_symmetry.space_group_name_H-M   'P 1'
#
loop_
_entity.id
_entity.type
_entity.pdbx_description
1 polymer ?
#
loop_
_entity_poly.entity_id
_entity_poly.type
_entity_poly.pdbx_seq_one_letter_code
_entity_poly.pdbx_strand_id
1 'polypeptide(L)' 'MVNTAELTKIILEAYPNTQAIYLFGSWGTEDEWSSSDVDIAVLLPPKEARIVDFNHWSALAMVK' A
#
# COMPACT_ATOMS: atom_id res chain seq x y z
N MET A 1 5.66 6.20 -14.73
CA MET A 1 5.46 6.90 -13.43
C MET A 1 4.19 6.38 -12.81
N VAL A 2 4.26 5.93 -11.55
CA VAL A 2 3.08 5.56 -10.77
C VAL A 2 2.22 6.79 -10.52
N ASN A 3 0.91 6.67 -10.76
CA ASN A 3 -0.05 7.71 -10.43
C ASN A 3 -0.35 7.68 -8.92
N THR A 4 0.44 8.42 -8.14
CA THR A 4 0.35 8.42 -6.68
C THR A 4 -1.01 8.88 -6.15
N ALA A 5 -1.73 9.74 -6.88
CA ALA A 5 -3.07 10.19 -6.52
C ALA A 5 -4.11 9.07 -6.62
N GLU A 6 -4.02 8.25 -7.66
CA GLU A 6 -4.89 7.09 -7.86
C GLU A 6 -4.61 5.99 -6.83
N LEU A 7 -3.34 5.73 -6.54
CA LEU A 7 -2.93 4.78 -5.51
C LEU A 7 -3.38 5.21 -4.11
N THR A 8 -3.23 6.49 -3.79
CA THR A 8 -3.73 7.08 -2.54
C THR A 8 -5.25 6.90 -2.43
N LYS A 9 -5.99 7.17 -3.51
CA LYS A 9 -7.44 6.99 -3.53
C LYS A 9 -7.84 5.54 -3.24
N ILE A 10 -7.22 4.58 -3.92
CA ILE A 10 -7.49 3.14 -3.71
C ILE A 10 -7.24 2.73 -2.25
N ILE A 11 -6.12 3.16 -1.67
CA ILE A 11 -5.77 2.85 -0.28
C ILE A 11 -6.78 3.46 0.69
N LEU A 12 -7.19 4.72 0.49
CA LEU A 12 -8.16 5.38 1.35
C LEU A 12 -9.58 4.81 1.21
N GLU A 13 -9.95 4.30 0.04
CA GLU A 13 -11.21 3.58 -0.17
C GLU A 13 -11.22 2.23 0.57
N ALA A 14 -10.10 1.50 0.55
CA ALA A 14 -9.96 0.22 1.25
C ALA A 14 -9.80 0.38 2.78
N TYR A 15 -9.04 1.41 3.21
CA TYR A 15 -8.70 1.66 4.61
C TYR A 15 -8.94 3.14 4.97
N PRO A 16 -10.20 3.55 5.21
CA PRO A 16 -10.57 4.95 5.43
C PRO A 16 -9.90 5.63 6.63
N ASN A 17 -9.50 4.86 7.64
CA ASN A 17 -8.85 5.38 8.84
C ASN A 17 -7.32 5.40 8.74
N THR A 18 -6.77 5.23 7.53
CA THR A 18 -5.33 5.35 7.27
C THR A 18 -4.78 6.66 7.83
N GLN A 19 -3.71 6.53 8.62
CA GLN A 19 -3.04 7.65 9.26
C GLN A 19 -1.89 8.19 8.41
N ALA A 20 -1.22 7.31 7.66
CA ALA A 20 -0.15 7.66 6.74
C ALA A 20 0.04 6.59 5.67
N ILE A 21 0.55 7.01 4.51
CA ILE A 21 0.95 6.14 3.40
C ILE A 21 2.41 6.49 3.08
N TYR A 22 3.28 5.47 3.06
CA TYR A 22 4.69 5.63 2.74
C TYR A 22 5.03 4.82 1.50
N LEU A 23 5.60 5.49 0.49
CA LEU A 23 6.35 4.85 -0.58
C LEU A 23 7.75 4.56 -0.06
N PHE A 24 8.19 3.31 -0.19
CA PHE A 24 9.53 2.90 0.18
C PHE A 24 10.08 1.90 -0.86
N GLY A 25 11.22 1.28 -0.56
CA GLY A 25 11.87 0.34 -1.48
C GLY A 25 12.65 1.06 -2.57
N SER A 26 12.82 0.38 -3.71
CA SER A 26 13.65 0.87 -4.82
C SER A 26 12.95 1.93 -5.68
N TRP A 27 11.63 2.04 -5.61
CA TRP A 27 10.87 2.89 -6.52
C TRP A 27 11.10 4.39 -6.26
N GLY A 28 11.47 5.13 -7.31
CA GLY A 28 11.76 6.56 -7.25
C GLY A 28 13.16 6.90 -6.71
N THR A 29 14.03 5.91 -6.53
CA THR A 29 15.41 6.08 -6.06
C THR A 29 16.43 5.69 -7.14
N GLU A 30 17.71 5.86 -6.87
CA GLU A 30 18.81 5.41 -7.74
C GLU A 30 18.91 3.88 -7.87
N ASP A 31 18.25 3.15 -6.97
CA ASP A 31 18.19 1.69 -6.98
C ASP A 31 17.00 1.14 -7.79
N GLU A 32 16.18 2.00 -8.44
CA GLU A 32 15.04 1.60 -9.25
C GLU A 32 15.47 0.90 -10.56
N TRP A 33 14.86 -0.24 -10.88
CA TRP A 33 15.05 -0.94 -12.14
C TRP A 33 13.74 -0.91 -12.94
N SER A 34 13.81 -1.02 -14.26
CA SER A 34 12.60 -1.03 -15.11
C SER A 34 11.60 -2.15 -14.79
N SER A 35 12.05 -3.18 -14.07
CA SER A 35 11.27 -4.31 -13.60
C SER A 35 10.98 -4.28 -12.10
N SER A 36 11.38 -3.21 -11.39
CA SER A 36 11.07 -3.05 -9.97
C SER A 36 9.57 -3.00 -9.75
N ASP A 37 9.12 -3.60 -8.66
CA ASP A 37 7.80 -3.41 -8.09
C ASP A 37 7.74 -2.13 -7.25
N VAL A 38 6.55 -1.83 -6.72
CA VAL A 38 6.27 -0.66 -5.90
C VAL A 38 5.97 -1.13 -4.48
N ASP A 39 6.83 -0.78 -3.53
CA ASP A 39 6.62 -1.10 -2.12
C ASP A 39 5.90 0.04 -1.38
N ILE A 40 4.81 -0.30 -0.69
CA ILE A 40 3.97 0.69 0.02
C ILE A 40 3.64 0.19 1.43
N ALA A 41 3.81 1.07 2.41
CA ALA A 41 3.39 0.83 3.79
C ALA A 41 2.19 1.73 4.13
N VAL A 42 1.16 1.13 4.73
CA VAL A 42 -0.06 1.81 5.17
C VAL A 42 -0.11 1.76 6.69
N LEU A 43 -0.11 2.93 7.34
CA LEU A 43 -0.23 3.03 8.79
C LEU A 43 -1.70 3.12 9.18
N LEU A 44 -2.19 2.11 9.91
CA LEU A 44 -3.56 2.05 10.43
C LEU A 44 -3.59 2.26 11.94
N PRO A 45 -4.74 2.65 12.53
CA PRO A 45 -4.92 2.67 13.97
C PRO A 45 -4.59 1.29 14.58
N PRO A 46 -3.96 1.21 15.78
CA PRO A 46 -3.45 -0.05 16.32
C PRO A 46 -4.47 -1.19 16.45
N LYS A 47 -5.75 -0.85 16.64
CA LYS A 47 -6.84 -1.84 16.68
C LYS A 47 -7.10 -2.45 15.30
N GLU A 48 -7.15 -1.63 14.26
CA GLU A 48 -7.38 -2.06 12.87
C GLU A 48 -6.16 -2.81 12.33
N ALA A 49 -4.94 -2.31 12.58
CA ALA A 49 -3.70 -2.97 12.16
C ALA A 49 -3.57 -4.41 12.69
N ARG A 50 -4.15 -4.73 13.85
CA ARG A 50 -4.17 -6.09 14.41
C ARG A 50 -5.22 -7.02 13.78
N ILE A 51 -6.25 -6.45 13.17
CA ILE A 51 -7.35 -7.17 12.53
C ILE A 51 -7.01 -7.46 11.07
N VAL A 52 -6.35 -6.50 10.41
CA VAL A 52 -5.86 -6.63 9.05
C VAL A 52 -4.60 -7.51 9.07
N ASP A 53 -4.81 -8.83 9.16
CA ASP A 53 -3.75 -9.82 9.07
C ASP A 53 -3.42 -10.17 7.60
N PHE A 54 -2.39 -10.99 7.41
CA PHE A 54 -1.97 -11.45 6.08
C PHE A 54 -3.10 -12.14 5.30
N ASN A 55 -4.03 -12.81 5.98
CA ASN A 55 -5.17 -13.47 5.35
C ASN A 55 -6.20 -12.45 4.81
N HIS A 56 -6.41 -11.33 5.52
CA HIS A 56 -7.22 -10.21 5.03
C HIS A 56 -6.60 -9.52 3.81
N TRP A 57 -5.28 -9.30 3.79
CA TRP A 57 -4.57 -8.74 2.64
C TRP A 57 -4.60 -9.67 1.42
N SER A 58 -4.44 -10.97 1.64
CA SER A 58 -4.46 -11.97 0.58
C SER A 58 -5.82 -12.02 -0.14
N ALA A 59 -6.92 -11.82 0.60
CA ALA A 59 -8.26 -11.78 0.00
C ALA A 59 -8.46 -10.58 -0.93
N LEU A 60 -7.90 -9.41 -0.60
CA LEU A 60 -7.97 -8.21 -1.43
C LEU A 60 -7.08 -8.30 -2.68
N ALA A 61 -5.92 -8.96 -2.58
CA ALA A 61 -5.02 -9.20 -3.71
C ALA A 61 -5.53 -10.25 -4.72
N MET A 62 -6.56 -11.04 -4.35
CA MET A 62 -7.13 -12.10 -5.19
C MET A 62 -8.45 -11.72 -5.89
N VAL A 63 -8.99 -10.52 -5.66
CA VAL A 63 -10.14 -10.03 -6.44
C VAL A 63 -9.63 -9.59 -7.82
N LYS A 64 -9.72 -10.51 -8.78
CA LYS A 64 -9.53 -10.28 -10.21
C LYS A 64 -10.61 -9.38 -10.79
#